data_AF-A0A7X1F8M8-F1
#
_entry.id   AF-A0A7X1F8M8-F1
#
_cell.length_a   1.000
_cell.length_b   1.000
_cell.length_c   1.000
_cell.angle_alpha   90.00
_cell.angle_beta   90.00
_cell.angle_gamma   90.00
#
_symmetry.space_group_name_H-M   'P 1'
#
loop_
_entity.id
_entity.type
_entity.pdbx_description
1 polymer ?
#
loop_
_entity_poly.entity_id
_entity_poly.type
_entity_poly.pdbx_seq_one_letter_code
_entity_poly.pdbx_strand_id
1 'polypeptide(L)'
;MRFHPGFSGAVRRMGPLLSLAALLGACQSDDDRALDVAVIGAPSALLDQGGRLGPAAQLVQAATAQGLVALDAQGQVVPALADRWIVTDDGDSYIFRLRDGTWPGGAPLNSQNVARALRQALAGLQGTTLGLDLADIAEVRVMTDRVLELRLARPVPELLQLLAQPELALRLRQQGSGPFEIVRGRPGQGSDSKRGEGATRGDGSGRPSGTGVLRLVEIPPRRLGLPPLSDEDAPSRAVRLHALTARAATEAFTRGDVAVVLGGRFADLPLGQAAAGLSRRALQIDPAAGLFGLAVVSDTGPLAAPEFREALSMAIDRDALAGAIGLAGWTAAARIVPAPAATVGALAGAAGAASTGGAPPPTAAPPVWTGWPLEARRAEA
;
A
#
# COMPACT_ATOMS: atom_id res chain seq x y z
N MET A 1 36.76 -30.00 -45.25
CA MET A 1 37.50 -29.36 -46.36
C MET A 1 38.37 -28.25 -45.79
N ARG A 2 39.69 -28.41 -45.91
CA ARG A 2 40.71 -27.40 -45.58
C ARG A 2 40.95 -26.54 -46.82
N PHE A 3 41.15 -25.23 -46.63
CA PHE A 3 42.03 -24.44 -47.49
C PHE A 3 42.81 -23.43 -46.63
N HIS A 4 44.13 -23.43 -46.84
CA HIS A 4 45.15 -22.40 -46.58
C HIS A 4 45.85 -22.19 -47.96
N PRO A 5 46.72 -21.18 -48.22
CA PRO A 5 47.42 -20.20 -47.36
C PRO A 5 47.13 -18.73 -47.84
N GLY A 6 47.63 -17.59 -47.34
CA GLY A 6 48.84 -17.18 -46.63
C GLY A 6 49.69 -16.28 -47.55
N PHE A 7 49.79 -14.96 -47.30
CA PHE A 7 50.87 -14.09 -47.82
C PHE A 7 51.06 -12.76 -47.03
N SER A 8 52.33 -12.55 -46.63
CA SER A 8 53.12 -11.33 -46.35
C SER A 8 52.57 -10.08 -45.65
N GLY A 9 53.01 -9.88 -44.39
CA GLY A 9 54.14 -9.00 -44.03
C GLY A 9 54.04 -7.47 -44.26
N ALA A 10 53.97 -6.70 -43.17
CA ALA A 10 54.79 -5.50 -42.95
C ALA A 10 54.70 -5.02 -41.48
N VAL A 11 55.87 -4.87 -40.85
CA VAL A 11 56.07 -4.32 -39.51
C VAL A 11 56.05 -2.79 -39.58
N ARG A 12 55.33 -2.11 -38.68
CA ARG A 12 55.71 -0.76 -38.24
C ARG A 12 55.36 -0.52 -36.77
N ARG A 13 56.40 -0.13 -36.03
CA ARG A 13 56.42 0.16 -34.60
C ARG A 13 55.78 1.53 -34.29
N MET A 14 55.36 1.67 -33.02
CA MET A 14 55.60 2.82 -32.13
C MET A 14 54.41 3.73 -31.79
N GLY A 15 54.03 3.74 -30.50
CA GLY A 15 53.25 4.80 -29.86
C GLY A 15 52.37 4.32 -28.69
N PRO A 16 52.75 4.54 -27.41
CA PRO A 16 51.92 4.19 -26.26
C PRO A 16 50.89 5.31 -26.01
N LEU A 17 49.59 4.96 -26.10
CA LEU A 17 48.49 5.80 -25.62
C LEU A 17 47.74 5.01 -24.55
N LEU A 18 48.47 4.69 -23.49
CA LEU A 18 47.90 4.39 -22.18
C LEU A 18 47.82 5.71 -21.41
N SER A 19 46.76 5.87 -20.62
CA SER A 19 46.63 6.84 -19.51
C SER A 19 45.81 8.12 -19.78
N LEU A 20 44.53 7.98 -20.14
CA LEU A 20 43.52 9.00 -19.77
C LEU A 20 42.10 8.40 -19.64
N ALA A 21 41.95 7.36 -18.82
CA ALA A 21 40.63 6.75 -18.57
C ALA A 21 40.40 6.39 -17.09
N ALA A 22 41.02 7.14 -16.15
CA ALA A 22 41.04 6.76 -14.73
C ALA A 22 40.76 7.90 -13.74
N LEU A 23 39.85 8.84 -14.05
CA LEU A 23 39.47 9.91 -13.10
C LEU A 23 37.98 10.28 -13.06
N LEU A 24 37.08 9.40 -13.49
CA LEU A 24 35.63 9.55 -13.22
C LEU A 24 35.16 8.53 -12.17
N GLY A 25 35.93 8.37 -11.10
CA GLY A 25 35.43 7.82 -9.85
C GLY A 25 34.67 8.91 -9.11
N ALA A 26 33.54 9.35 -9.64
CA ALA A 26 32.63 10.23 -8.92
C ALA A 26 32.17 9.45 -7.68
N CYS A 27 32.52 9.94 -6.49
CA CYS A 27 31.88 9.52 -5.25
C CYS A 27 30.42 9.94 -5.32
N GLN A 28 29.60 9.07 -5.92
CA GLN A 28 28.17 9.28 -6.05
C GLN A 28 27.57 9.14 -4.65
N SER A 29 27.00 10.24 -4.14
CA SER A 29 26.44 10.27 -2.80
C SER A 29 25.19 9.39 -2.74
N ASP A 30 24.80 8.90 -1.56
CA ASP A 30 23.54 8.15 -1.41
C ASP A 30 22.31 8.96 -1.86
N ASP A 31 22.40 10.29 -1.86
CA ASP A 31 21.36 11.17 -2.39
C ASP A 31 21.26 11.11 -3.92
N ASP A 32 22.37 10.89 -4.64
CA ASP A 32 22.34 10.72 -6.11
C ASP A 32 21.73 9.36 -6.53
N ARG A 33 21.55 8.43 -5.59
CA ARG A 33 20.97 7.11 -5.82
C ARG A 33 19.57 6.93 -5.27
N ALA A 34 19.01 7.95 -4.60
CA ALA A 34 17.69 7.81 -4.03
C ALA A 34 16.60 7.73 -5.12
N LEU A 35 15.60 6.90 -4.89
CA LEU A 35 14.43 6.80 -5.77
C LEU A 35 13.45 7.92 -5.45
N ASP A 36 13.19 8.81 -6.41
CA ASP A 36 12.17 9.85 -6.29
C ASP A 36 10.78 9.29 -6.61
N VAL A 37 9.86 9.42 -5.66
CA VAL A 37 8.47 8.94 -5.76
C VAL A 37 7.53 10.10 -5.45
N ALA A 38 6.59 10.37 -6.34
CA ALA A 38 5.51 11.31 -6.06
C ALA A 38 4.35 10.58 -5.37
N VAL A 39 3.83 11.17 -4.29
CA VAL A 39 2.61 10.73 -3.63
C VAL A 39 1.56 11.82 -3.79
N ILE A 40 0.41 11.47 -4.38
CA ILE A 40 -0.66 12.42 -4.62
C ILE A 40 -1.31 12.80 -3.27
N GLY A 41 -1.17 14.07 -2.89
CA GLY A 41 -1.71 14.59 -1.63
C GLY A 41 -0.99 15.84 -1.12
N ALA A 42 -1.46 16.35 0.02
CA ALA A 42 -0.79 17.45 0.71
C ALA A 42 0.41 16.92 1.51
N PRO A 43 1.49 17.71 1.68
CA PRO A 43 2.64 17.32 2.50
C PRO A 43 2.29 16.87 3.93
N SER A 44 1.32 17.53 4.56
CA SER A 44 0.83 17.15 5.88
C SER A 44 0.20 15.75 5.94
N ALA A 45 -0.34 15.27 4.82
CA ALA A 45 -0.99 13.96 4.75
C ALA A 45 0.01 12.79 4.80
N LEU A 46 1.30 13.00 4.46
CA LEU A 46 2.32 11.94 4.57
C LEU A 46 2.65 11.59 6.03
N LEU A 47 2.49 12.54 6.94
CA LEU A 47 2.87 12.41 8.34
C LEU A 47 1.66 12.30 9.27
N ASP A 48 0.45 12.18 8.73
CA ASP A 48 -0.75 12.00 9.53
C ASP A 48 -0.64 10.72 10.39
N GLN A 49 -1.05 10.83 11.65
CA GLN A 49 -1.03 9.76 12.66
C GLN A 49 -2.41 9.55 13.29
N GLY A 50 -3.47 10.10 12.69
CA GLY A 50 -4.84 9.91 13.17
C GLY A 50 -5.30 8.45 13.11
N GLY A 51 -6.34 8.10 13.87
CA GLY A 51 -6.91 6.75 13.89
C GLY A 51 -7.54 6.32 12.55
N ARG A 52 -7.85 7.27 11.66
CA ARG A 52 -8.24 7.00 10.27
C ARG A 52 -7.20 7.63 9.35
N LEU A 53 -6.29 6.81 8.84
CA LEU A 53 -5.22 7.27 7.98
C LEU A 53 -5.75 7.55 6.56
N GLY A 54 -5.28 8.64 5.96
CA GLY A 54 -5.44 8.85 4.52
C GLY A 54 -4.47 7.96 3.72
N PRO A 55 -4.69 7.77 2.40
CA PRO A 55 -3.87 6.86 1.58
C PRO A 55 -2.37 7.17 1.63
N ALA A 56 -2.00 8.46 1.60
CA ALA A 56 -0.60 8.88 1.70
C ALA A 56 0.05 8.49 3.04
N ALA A 57 -0.69 8.61 4.15
CA ALA A 57 -0.23 8.20 5.47
C ALA A 57 -0.15 6.68 5.59
N GLN A 58 -1.12 5.94 5.03
CA GLN A 58 -1.09 4.48 4.98
C GLN A 58 0.15 3.95 4.26
N LEU A 59 0.54 4.57 3.13
CA LEU A 59 1.77 4.24 2.41
C LEU A 59 3.02 4.42 3.29
N VAL A 60 3.14 5.58 3.94
CA VAL A 60 4.28 5.87 4.85
C VAL A 60 4.27 4.92 6.05
N GLN A 61 3.10 4.63 6.60
CA GLN A 61 2.93 3.73 7.72
C GLN A 61 3.34 2.30 7.37
N ALA A 62 2.87 1.76 6.23
CA ALA A 62 3.24 0.44 5.75
C ALA A 62 4.73 0.32 5.37
N ALA A 63 5.34 1.41 4.89
CA ALA A 63 6.78 1.43 4.61
C ALA A 63 7.63 1.46 5.89
N THR A 64 7.14 2.08 6.96
CA THR A 64 7.95 2.38 8.16
C THR A 64 7.63 1.52 9.37
N ALA A 65 6.51 0.81 9.38
CA ALA A 65 6.08 -0.08 10.45
C ALA A 65 5.40 -1.35 9.90
N GLN A 66 5.42 -2.42 10.69
CA GLN A 66 4.81 -3.72 10.39
C GLN A 66 3.86 -4.14 11.51
N GLY A 67 2.76 -4.80 11.15
CA GLY A 67 1.87 -5.48 12.08
C GLY A 67 2.42 -6.84 12.55
N LEU A 68 1.59 -7.60 13.27
CA LEU A 68 1.89 -9.02 13.55
C LEU A 68 1.98 -9.83 12.25
N VAL A 69 1.09 -9.51 11.33
CA VAL A 69 1.00 -10.02 9.96
C VAL A 69 0.93 -8.83 9.00
N ALA A 70 1.11 -9.07 7.70
CA ALA A 70 1.04 -8.05 6.65
C ALA A 70 0.21 -8.56 5.46
N LEU A 71 -0.11 -7.66 4.53
CA LEU A 71 -0.69 -8.01 3.24
C LEU A 71 0.40 -7.98 2.16
N ASP A 72 0.42 -8.98 1.30
CA ASP A 72 1.25 -8.95 0.09
C ASP A 72 0.57 -8.14 -1.04
N ALA A 73 1.22 -8.08 -2.20
CA ALA A 73 0.70 -7.37 -3.38
C ALA A 73 -0.60 -7.98 -3.95
N GLN A 74 -0.97 -9.19 -3.52
CA GLN A 74 -2.21 -9.88 -3.88
C GLN A 74 -3.27 -9.77 -2.77
N GLY A 75 -2.99 -9.00 -1.72
CA GLY A 75 -3.89 -8.86 -0.57
C GLY A 75 -3.95 -10.10 0.31
N GLN A 76 -3.02 -11.04 0.19
CA GLN A 76 -2.97 -12.23 1.04
C GLN A 76 -2.24 -11.92 2.34
N VAL A 77 -2.69 -12.54 3.43
CA VAL A 77 -2.03 -12.42 4.73
C VAL A 77 -0.71 -13.18 4.70
N VAL A 78 0.39 -12.48 4.97
CA VAL A 78 1.75 -13.02 5.06
C VAL A 78 2.39 -12.73 6.41
N PRO A 79 3.39 -13.52 6.84
CA PRO A 79 4.19 -13.24 8.03
C PRO A 79 4.82 -11.85 8.04
N ALA A 80 4.92 -11.24 9.24
CA ALA A 80 5.58 -9.95 9.45
C ALA A 80 6.42 -9.98 10.73
N LEU A 81 5.95 -9.39 11.83
CA LEU A 81 6.60 -9.53 13.14
C LEU A 81 6.43 -10.94 13.74
N ALA A 82 5.34 -11.63 13.39
CA ALA A 82 5.15 -13.05 13.68
C ALA A 82 5.58 -13.88 12.47
N ASP A 83 6.43 -14.88 12.69
CA ASP A 83 6.85 -15.85 11.66
C ASP A 83 5.71 -16.82 11.31
N ARG A 84 4.85 -17.10 12.30
CA ARG A 84 3.72 -18.01 12.15
C ARG A 84 2.66 -17.76 13.22
N TRP A 85 1.46 -18.26 12.95
CA TRP A 85 0.35 -18.24 13.90
C TRP A 85 -0.43 -19.55 13.84
N ILE A 86 -1.22 -19.79 14.88
CA ILE A 86 -2.17 -20.90 14.99
C ILE A 86 -3.51 -20.28 15.39
N VAL A 87 -4.60 -20.76 14.77
CA VAL A 87 -5.98 -20.41 15.16
C VAL A 87 -6.58 -21.65 15.80
N THR A 88 -7.26 -21.49 16.95
CA THR A 88 -7.99 -22.58 17.59
C THR A 88 -9.18 -23.04 16.75
N ASP A 89 -9.62 -24.29 16.95
CA ASP A 89 -10.75 -24.86 16.20
C ASP A 89 -12.04 -24.05 16.41
N ASP A 90 -12.23 -23.47 17.60
CA ASP A 90 -13.37 -22.61 17.94
C ASP A 90 -13.27 -21.19 17.34
N GLY A 91 -12.12 -20.82 16.77
CA GLY A 91 -11.89 -19.53 16.11
C GLY A 91 -11.81 -18.32 17.06
N ASP A 92 -11.67 -18.57 18.36
CA ASP A 92 -11.68 -17.56 19.41
C ASP A 92 -10.29 -17.23 19.99
N SER A 93 -9.24 -17.96 19.59
CA SER A 93 -7.87 -17.73 20.05
C SER A 93 -6.87 -17.84 18.91
N TYR A 94 -6.00 -16.82 18.83
CA TYR A 94 -4.95 -16.68 17.84
C TYR A 94 -3.59 -16.60 18.53
N ILE A 95 -2.75 -17.61 18.33
CA ILE A 95 -1.44 -17.72 18.98
C ILE A 95 -0.37 -17.37 17.96
N PHE A 96 0.38 -16.29 18.20
CA PHE A 96 1.43 -15.80 17.33
C PHE A 96 2.81 -16.16 17.90
N ARG A 97 3.68 -16.71 17.06
CA ARG A 97 5.10 -16.87 17.36
C ARG A 97 5.89 -15.76 16.66
N LEU A 98 6.54 -14.93 17.47
CA LEU A 98 7.36 -13.82 16.99
C LEU A 98 8.66 -14.32 16.37
N ARG A 99 9.13 -13.58 15.37
CA ARG A 99 10.45 -13.76 14.78
C ARG A 99 11.55 -13.31 15.73
N ASP A 100 12.77 -13.74 15.44
CA ASP A 100 13.96 -13.28 16.13
C ASP A 100 14.34 -11.89 15.62
N GLY A 101 14.83 -11.01 16.50
CA GLY A 101 15.36 -9.72 16.05
C GLY A 101 15.22 -8.60 17.07
N THR A 102 15.43 -7.40 16.58
CA THR A 102 15.34 -6.16 17.34
C THR A 102 14.46 -5.16 16.60
N TRP A 103 13.79 -4.31 17.37
CA TRP A 103 13.25 -3.06 16.84
C TRP A 103 14.41 -2.21 16.29
N PRO A 104 14.17 -1.30 15.32
CA PRO A 104 15.24 -0.46 14.77
C PRO A 104 16.05 0.32 15.81
N GLY A 105 15.41 0.69 16.93
CA GLY A 105 16.04 1.33 18.09
C GLY A 105 16.85 0.45 19.02
N GLY A 106 17.04 -0.83 18.67
CA GLY A 106 17.83 -1.80 19.44
C GLY A 106 17.08 -2.51 20.57
N ALA A 107 15.82 -2.17 20.84
CA ALA A 107 15.01 -2.92 21.80
C ALA A 107 14.75 -4.35 21.28
N PRO A 108 14.69 -5.37 22.15
CA PRO A 108 14.41 -6.74 21.73
C PRO A 108 12.98 -6.87 21.17
N LEU A 109 12.82 -7.65 20.10
CA LEU A 109 11.52 -8.03 19.56
C LEU A 109 10.95 -9.19 20.37
N ASN A 110 10.44 -8.89 21.58
CA ASN A 110 9.78 -9.85 22.45
C ASN A 110 8.29 -9.55 22.63
N SER A 111 7.57 -10.53 23.17
CA SER A 111 6.12 -10.54 23.30
C SER A 111 5.62 -9.45 24.23
N GLN A 112 6.38 -9.07 25.26
CA GLN A 112 6.04 -7.96 26.15
C GLN A 112 6.05 -6.62 25.40
N ASN A 113 7.07 -6.37 24.58
CA ASN A 113 7.17 -5.15 23.77
C ASN A 113 6.10 -5.12 22.68
N VAL A 114 5.88 -6.24 21.99
CA VAL A 114 4.86 -6.37 20.95
C VAL A 114 3.46 -6.22 21.52
N ALA A 115 3.13 -6.90 22.62
CA ALA A 115 1.81 -6.77 23.27
C ALA A 115 1.54 -5.34 23.75
N ARG A 116 2.56 -4.64 24.26
CA ARG A 116 2.45 -3.22 24.62
C ARG A 116 2.18 -2.34 23.40
N ALA A 117 2.93 -2.52 22.32
CA ALA A 117 2.72 -1.77 21.08
C ALA A 117 1.34 -2.06 20.47
N LEU A 118 0.90 -3.32 20.47
CA LEU A 118 -0.41 -3.73 19.96
C LEU A 118 -1.55 -3.12 20.77
N ARG A 119 -1.50 -3.18 22.11
CA ARG A 119 -2.50 -2.52 22.96
C ARG A 119 -2.56 -1.01 22.71
N GLN A 120 -1.42 -0.37 22.47
CA GLN A 120 -1.36 1.05 22.14
C GLN A 120 -2.00 1.34 20.76
N ALA A 121 -1.74 0.50 19.76
CA ALA A 121 -2.35 0.61 18.44
C ALA A 121 -3.88 0.44 18.53
N LEU A 122 -4.35 -0.62 19.20
CA LEU A 122 -5.77 -0.87 19.43
C LEU A 122 -6.47 0.29 20.15
N ALA A 123 -5.83 0.86 21.19
CA ALA A 123 -6.35 2.02 21.88
C ALA A 123 -6.45 3.26 20.96
N GLY A 124 -5.49 3.46 20.06
CA GLY A 124 -5.50 4.54 19.08
C GLY A 124 -6.60 4.44 18.02
N LEU A 125 -7.19 3.25 17.86
CA LEU A 125 -8.27 2.99 16.90
C LEU A 125 -9.67 3.09 17.51
N GLN A 126 -9.80 3.33 18.82
CA GLN A 126 -11.09 3.48 19.46
C GLN A 126 -11.92 4.60 18.80
N GLY A 127 -13.18 4.30 18.48
CA GLY A 127 -14.09 5.23 17.80
C GLY A 127 -13.96 5.27 16.27
N THR A 128 -13.08 4.47 15.69
CA THR A 128 -12.98 4.29 14.23
C THR A 128 -13.74 3.04 13.78
N THR A 129 -14.04 2.92 12.48
CA THR A 129 -14.67 1.71 11.91
C THR A 129 -13.81 0.47 12.17
N LEU A 130 -12.50 0.54 11.90
CA LEU A 130 -11.58 -0.57 12.16
C LEU A 130 -11.53 -0.93 13.66
N GLY A 131 -11.61 0.07 14.54
CA GLY A 131 -11.70 -0.18 15.99
C GLY A 131 -12.97 -0.91 16.41
N LEU A 132 -14.09 -0.71 15.72
CA LEU A 132 -15.32 -1.48 15.94
C LEU A 132 -15.17 -2.93 15.46
N ASP A 133 -14.54 -3.15 14.31
CA ASP A 133 -14.28 -4.49 13.77
C ASP A 133 -13.29 -5.29 14.66
N LEU A 134 -12.43 -4.59 15.40
CA LEU A 134 -11.47 -5.17 16.35
C LEU A 134 -11.99 -5.23 17.80
N ALA A 135 -13.21 -4.78 18.06
CA ALA A 135 -13.75 -4.66 19.42
C ALA A 135 -13.91 -6.02 20.13
N ASP A 136 -14.02 -7.10 19.37
CA ASP A 136 -14.10 -8.46 19.91
C ASP A 136 -12.75 -9.00 20.39
N ILE A 137 -11.62 -8.29 20.22
CA ILE A 137 -10.34 -8.67 20.87
C ILE A 137 -10.46 -8.40 22.37
N ALA A 138 -10.70 -9.45 23.14
CA ALA A 138 -10.91 -9.38 24.58
C ALA A 138 -9.59 -9.26 25.36
N GLU A 139 -8.55 -9.99 24.93
CA GLU A 139 -7.28 -10.04 25.65
C GLU A 139 -6.08 -10.16 24.71
N VAL A 140 -5.02 -9.39 24.98
CA VAL A 140 -3.67 -9.62 24.44
C VAL A 140 -2.83 -10.25 25.55
N ARG A 141 -2.59 -11.55 25.48
CA ARG A 141 -1.90 -12.33 26.53
C ARG A 141 -0.48 -12.67 26.11
N VAL A 142 0.48 -12.43 26.99
CA VAL A 142 1.88 -12.84 26.77
C VAL A 142 2.07 -14.25 27.35
N MET A 143 2.41 -15.21 26.49
CA MET A 143 2.57 -16.62 26.90
C MET A 143 4.01 -16.94 27.24
N THR A 144 4.95 -16.50 26.39
CA THR A 144 6.39 -16.63 26.59
C THR A 144 7.11 -15.41 26.03
N ASP A 145 8.45 -15.39 26.03
CA ASP A 145 9.22 -14.29 25.44
C ASP A 145 8.90 -14.08 23.95
N ARG A 146 8.58 -15.14 23.19
CA ARG A 146 8.30 -15.05 21.73
C ARG A 146 6.93 -15.58 21.32
N VAL A 147 6.03 -15.81 22.28
CA VAL A 147 4.66 -16.26 21.99
C VAL A 147 3.67 -15.37 22.71
N LEU A 148 2.71 -14.84 21.96
CA LEU A 148 1.55 -14.12 22.48
C LEU A 148 0.26 -14.70 21.90
N GLU A 149 -0.81 -14.60 22.67
CA GLU A 149 -2.14 -15.08 22.35
C GLU A 149 -3.09 -13.87 22.29
N LEU A 150 -3.92 -13.80 21.25
CA LEU A 150 -5.07 -12.91 21.18
C LEU A 150 -6.32 -13.74 21.44
N ARG A 151 -7.05 -13.41 22.50
CA ARG A 151 -8.34 -14.03 22.81
C ARG A 151 -9.46 -13.13 22.36
N LEU A 152 -10.47 -13.73 21.75
CA LEU A 152 -11.64 -13.05 21.25
C LEU A 152 -12.85 -13.32 22.14
N ALA A 153 -13.73 -12.34 22.26
CA ALA A 153 -15.03 -12.52 22.91
C ALA A 153 -15.97 -13.37 22.04
N ARG A 154 -15.81 -13.29 20.71
CA ARG A 154 -16.56 -14.03 19.69
C ARG A 154 -15.64 -14.32 18.49
N PRO A 155 -15.87 -15.39 17.72
CA PRO A 155 -15.06 -15.68 16.54
C PRO A 155 -15.13 -14.55 15.51
N VAL A 156 -13.97 -14.11 15.03
CA VAL A 156 -13.82 -13.08 13.97
C VAL A 156 -13.03 -13.70 12.81
N PRO A 157 -13.70 -14.27 11.78
CA PRO A 157 -13.02 -14.99 10.70
C PRO A 157 -11.96 -14.17 9.96
N GLU A 158 -12.21 -12.87 9.78
CA GLU A 158 -11.33 -11.95 9.04
C GLU A 158 -10.25 -11.29 9.92
N LEU A 159 -10.07 -11.75 11.17
CA LEU A 159 -9.16 -11.09 12.13
C LEU A 159 -7.76 -10.87 11.57
N LEU A 160 -7.20 -11.86 10.88
CA LEU A 160 -5.85 -11.75 10.31
C LEU A 160 -5.74 -10.64 9.25
N GLN A 161 -6.77 -10.44 8.43
CA GLN A 161 -6.81 -9.35 7.45
C GLN A 161 -6.96 -8.00 8.14
N LEU A 162 -7.76 -7.92 9.22
CA LEU A 162 -7.87 -6.72 10.04
C LEU A 162 -6.54 -6.39 10.74
N LEU A 163 -5.83 -7.39 11.28
CA LEU A 163 -4.52 -7.25 11.91
C LEU A 163 -3.41 -6.81 10.94
N ALA A 164 -3.60 -7.05 9.64
CA ALA A 164 -2.66 -6.69 8.59
C ALA A 164 -2.81 -5.25 8.08
N GLN A 165 -3.83 -4.51 8.55
CA GLN A 165 -4.06 -3.12 8.14
C GLN A 165 -2.89 -2.20 8.58
N PRO A 166 -2.50 -1.19 7.79
CA PRO A 166 -1.42 -0.25 8.14
C PRO A 166 -1.62 0.45 9.49
N GLU A 167 -2.87 0.72 9.87
CA GLU A 167 -3.28 1.30 11.13
C GLU A 167 -2.85 0.46 12.36
N LEU A 168 -2.71 -0.85 12.20
CA LEU A 168 -2.20 -1.77 13.23
C LEU A 168 -0.70 -2.04 13.12
N ALA A 169 0.01 -1.29 12.29
CA ALA A 169 1.46 -1.39 12.25
C ALA A 169 2.06 -0.91 13.57
N LEU A 170 2.93 -1.75 14.15
CA LEU A 170 3.38 -1.61 15.52
C LEU A 170 4.58 -0.66 15.59
N ARG A 171 4.55 0.22 16.59
CA ARG A 171 5.63 1.16 16.88
C ARG A 171 6.04 1.04 18.33
N LEU A 172 7.35 1.04 18.57
CA LEU A 172 7.93 1.07 19.90
C LEU A 172 8.71 2.36 20.10
N ARG A 173 8.33 3.19 21.09
CA ARG A 173 8.97 4.48 21.37
C ARG A 173 9.07 5.37 20.10
N GLN A 174 8.00 5.43 19.32
CA GLN A 174 7.89 6.18 18.05
C GLN A 174 8.78 5.67 16.90
N GLN A 175 9.36 4.48 17.04
CA GLN A 175 10.13 3.82 15.99
C GLN A 175 9.34 2.65 15.46
N GLY A 176 9.11 2.62 14.15
CA GLY A 176 8.37 1.54 13.51
C GLY A 176 9.21 0.30 13.31
N SER A 177 8.54 -0.83 13.11
CA SER A 177 9.15 -2.15 12.83
C SER A 177 9.40 -2.42 11.34
N GLY A 178 9.19 -1.43 10.47
CA GLY A 178 9.22 -1.59 9.02
C GLY A 178 10.62 -1.56 8.41
N PRO A 179 10.72 -1.83 7.10
CA PRO A 179 11.98 -1.86 6.37
C PRO A 179 12.58 -0.47 6.13
N PHE A 180 11.81 0.62 6.34
CA PHE A 180 12.32 1.98 6.18
C PHE A 180 12.26 2.78 7.49
N GLU A 181 13.27 3.62 7.71
CA GLU A 181 13.22 4.69 8.71
C GLU A 181 13.05 6.07 8.06
N ILE A 182 12.30 6.94 8.72
CA ILE A 182 12.14 8.33 8.31
C ILE A 182 13.37 9.11 8.77
N VAL A 183 14.11 9.66 7.81
CA VAL A 183 15.21 10.59 8.08
C VAL A 183 14.67 12.01 7.95
N ARG A 184 14.55 12.71 9.08
CA ARG A 184 14.23 14.14 9.07
C ARG A 184 15.49 14.92 8.71
N GLY A 185 15.47 15.62 7.56
CA GLY A 185 16.52 16.57 7.22
C GLY A 185 16.65 17.64 8.31
N ARG A 186 17.88 18.03 8.64
CA ARG A 186 18.08 19.26 9.44
C ARG A 186 17.53 20.44 8.62
N PRO A 187 16.71 21.33 9.19
CA PRO A 187 16.37 22.59 8.53
C PRO A 187 17.69 23.34 8.29
N GLY A 188 18.10 23.52 7.03
CA GLY A 188 19.28 24.33 6.67
C GLY A 188 20.46 23.62 6.00
N GLN A 189 20.36 22.34 5.62
CA GLN A 189 21.36 21.70 4.75
C GLN A 189 20.71 21.20 3.46
N GLY A 190 20.25 22.14 2.65
CA GLY A 190 20.06 21.96 1.21
C GLY A 190 20.84 23.07 0.54
N SER A 191 22.01 22.74 -0.02
CA SER A 191 22.76 23.66 -0.87
C SER A 191 22.01 23.82 -2.18
N ASP A 192 21.02 24.70 -2.20
CA ASP A 192 20.53 25.28 -3.45
C ASP A 192 20.58 26.80 -3.34
N SER A 193 21.78 27.30 -3.59
CA SER A 193 22.01 28.65 -4.05
C SER A 193 21.41 28.84 -5.44
N LYS A 194 20.09 28.97 -5.54
CA LYS A 194 19.45 29.80 -6.58
C LYS A 194 18.23 30.51 -6.00
N ARG A 195 18.53 31.73 -5.56
CA ARG A 195 17.61 32.80 -5.17
C ARG A 195 16.62 33.09 -6.31
N GLY A 196 15.44 32.47 -6.24
CA GLY A 196 14.23 32.98 -6.87
C GLY A 196 13.47 33.81 -5.85
N GLU A 197 13.40 35.12 -6.07
CA GLU A 197 12.62 36.06 -5.25
C GLU A 197 11.13 35.76 -5.37
N GLY A 198 10.46 35.66 -4.21
CA GLY A 198 9.01 35.41 -4.13
C GLY A 198 8.56 35.15 -2.70
N ALA A 199 8.88 36.06 -1.78
CA ALA A 199 8.45 35.98 -0.38
C ALA A 199 6.93 36.19 -0.28
N THR A 200 6.19 35.14 0.07
CA THR A 200 4.88 35.28 0.72
C THR A 200 5.06 35.17 2.23
N ARG A 201 4.62 36.21 2.93
CA ARG A 201 4.65 36.33 4.40
C ARG A 201 3.86 35.19 5.04
N GLY A 202 4.50 34.45 5.93
CA GLY A 202 3.87 33.39 6.72
C GLY A 202 2.88 33.92 7.74
N ASP A 203 1.81 33.16 7.94
CA ASP A 203 0.97 33.23 9.12
C ASP A 203 1.71 32.66 10.34
N GLY A 204 1.44 33.21 11.52
CA GLY A 204 2.12 32.91 12.77
C GLY A 204 1.70 31.61 13.45
N SER A 205 1.40 30.55 12.70
CA SER A 205 1.16 29.22 13.29
C SER A 205 2.46 28.42 13.29
N GLY A 206 3.03 28.15 14.48
CA GLY A 206 4.28 27.41 14.68
C GLY A 206 4.22 25.93 14.29
N ARG A 207 3.75 25.60 13.09
CA ARG A 207 3.87 24.28 12.47
C ARG A 207 5.12 24.25 11.60
N PRO A 208 5.92 23.17 11.64
CA PRO A 208 7.01 23.02 10.69
C PRO A 208 6.39 22.84 9.30
N SER A 209 6.38 23.92 8.51
CA SER A 209 6.19 23.88 7.06
C SER A 209 7.42 23.22 6.45
N GLY A 210 7.52 21.90 6.63
CA GLY A 210 8.52 21.07 5.99
C GLY A 210 8.27 21.14 4.48
N THR A 211 9.29 21.58 3.74
CA THR A 211 9.47 21.27 2.33
C THR A 211 8.96 19.86 2.06
N GLY A 212 7.99 19.71 1.16
CA GLY A 212 7.11 18.54 1.00
C GLY A 212 7.77 17.25 0.51
N VAL A 213 9.01 16.99 0.94
CA VAL A 213 9.81 15.81 0.64
C VAL A 213 10.11 15.06 1.94
N LEU A 214 9.68 13.81 2.02
CA LEU A 214 9.99 12.89 3.11
C LEU A 214 11.07 11.91 2.66
N ARG A 215 12.18 11.84 3.38
CA ARG A 215 13.28 10.91 3.07
C ARG A 215 13.13 9.63 3.91
N LEU A 216 13.09 8.51 3.22
CA LEU A 216 13.08 7.16 3.79
C LEU A 216 14.42 6.48 3.50
N VAL A 217 14.99 5.81 4.49
CA VAL A 217 16.21 5.02 4.33
C VAL A 217 15.92 3.58 4.71
N GLU A 218 16.34 2.66 3.85
CA GLU A 218 16.20 1.23 4.09
C GLU A 218 17.06 0.77 5.28
N ILE A 219 16.43 0.04 6.20
CA ILE A 219 17.07 -0.64 7.31
C ILE A 219 17.50 -2.02 6.81
N PRO A 220 18.79 -2.40 6.92
CA PRO A 220 19.27 -3.70 6.48
C PRO A 220 18.47 -4.87 7.08
N PRO A 221 18.09 -5.90 6.28
CA PRO A 221 17.26 -7.03 6.73
C PRO A 221 17.78 -7.71 8.00
N ARG A 222 19.11 -7.86 8.13
CA ARG A 222 19.74 -8.46 9.31
C ARG A 222 19.44 -7.70 10.61
N ARG A 223 19.30 -6.37 10.57
CA ARG A 223 18.92 -5.57 11.75
C ARG A 223 17.46 -5.79 12.16
N LEU A 224 16.63 -6.25 11.24
CA LEU A 224 15.23 -6.61 11.46
C LEU A 224 15.06 -8.11 11.81
N GLY A 225 16.14 -8.88 11.80
CA GLY A 225 16.14 -10.33 12.01
C GLY A 225 15.66 -11.13 10.80
N LEU A 226 15.69 -10.53 9.61
CA LEU A 226 15.30 -11.16 8.35
C LEU A 226 16.53 -11.71 7.61
N PRO A 227 16.36 -12.80 6.82
CA PRO A 227 17.43 -13.31 5.98
C PRO A 227 17.83 -12.27 4.92
N PRO A 228 19.11 -12.25 4.48
CA PRO A 228 19.54 -11.37 3.41
C PRO A 228 18.81 -11.72 2.10
N LEU A 229 18.38 -10.70 1.36
CA LEU A 229 17.65 -10.87 0.10
C LEU A 229 18.58 -11.11 -1.11
N SER A 230 19.90 -10.93 -0.95
CA SER A 230 20.93 -11.16 -1.98
C SER A 230 22.32 -11.36 -1.36
N ASP A 231 23.25 -11.96 -2.11
CA ASP A 231 24.63 -12.28 -1.68
C ASP A 231 25.49 -11.05 -1.35
N GLU A 232 25.06 -9.85 -1.77
CA GLU A 232 25.64 -8.59 -1.31
C GLU A 232 24.55 -7.76 -0.65
N ASP A 233 24.89 -7.17 0.49
CA ASP A 233 24.18 -6.03 1.06
C ASP A 233 24.18 -4.90 0.04
N ALA A 234 23.21 -4.92 -0.88
CA ALA A 234 22.98 -3.81 -1.79
C ALA A 234 22.91 -2.51 -0.95
N PRO A 235 23.55 -1.42 -1.40
CA PRO A 235 23.55 -0.17 -0.65
C PRO A 235 22.11 0.21 -0.32
N SER A 236 21.85 0.53 0.96
CA SER A 236 20.52 0.92 1.46
C SER A 236 19.88 1.90 0.51
N ARG A 237 18.77 1.53 -0.12
CA ARG A 237 18.12 2.43 -1.08
C ARG A 237 17.41 3.53 -0.33
N ALA A 238 17.85 4.77 -0.53
CA ALA A 238 17.09 5.92 -0.10
C ALA A 238 15.87 6.11 -1.02
N VAL A 239 14.74 6.52 -0.46
CA VAL A 239 13.53 6.89 -1.20
C VAL A 239 13.14 8.29 -0.78
N ARG A 240 12.87 9.17 -1.75
CA ARG A 240 12.34 10.51 -1.51
C ARG A 240 10.88 10.55 -1.92
N LEU A 241 10.00 10.77 -0.96
CA LEU A 241 8.57 10.90 -1.20
C LEU A 241 8.21 12.38 -1.35
N HIS A 242 7.77 12.78 -2.53
CA HIS A 242 7.32 14.14 -2.85
C HIS A 242 5.80 14.19 -2.76
N ALA A 243 5.24 14.96 -1.83
CA ALA A 243 3.81 15.21 -1.80
C ALA A 243 3.43 16.25 -2.85
N LEU A 244 2.70 15.82 -3.88
CA LEU A 244 2.32 16.65 -5.03
C LEU A 244 0.83 16.55 -5.32
N THR A 245 0.28 17.53 -6.03
CA THR A 245 -1.06 17.39 -6.61
C THR A 245 -1.03 16.37 -7.75
N ALA A 246 -2.17 15.76 -8.09
CA ALA A 246 -2.24 14.75 -9.16
C ALA A 246 -1.68 15.28 -10.50
N ARG A 247 -1.99 16.53 -10.84
CA ARG A 247 -1.44 17.21 -12.03
C ARG A 247 0.08 17.35 -11.95
N ALA A 248 0.59 17.93 -10.88
CA ALA A 248 2.03 18.16 -10.71
C ALA A 248 2.82 16.84 -10.66
N ALA A 249 2.28 15.80 -10.03
CA ALA A 249 2.88 14.47 -9.98
C ALA A 249 2.97 13.83 -11.38
N THR A 250 1.90 13.93 -12.17
CA THR A 250 1.86 13.40 -13.54
C THR A 250 2.83 14.13 -14.46
N GLU A 251 2.93 15.46 -14.33
CA GLU A 251 3.90 16.27 -15.07
C GLU A 251 5.35 15.96 -14.67
N ALA A 252 5.62 15.81 -13.37
CA ALA A 252 6.94 15.43 -12.86
C ALA A 252 7.36 14.05 -13.39
N PHE A 253 6.44 13.08 -13.41
CA PHE A 253 6.70 11.75 -13.96
C PHE A 253 6.99 11.78 -15.46
N THR A 254 6.22 12.56 -16.22
CA THR A 254 6.41 12.71 -17.68
C THR A 254 7.76 13.34 -18.02
N ARG A 255 8.27 14.24 -17.17
CA ARG A 255 9.61 14.82 -17.32
C ARG A 255 10.75 13.91 -16.84
N GLY A 256 10.44 12.82 -16.14
CA GLY A 256 11.43 11.93 -15.52
C GLY A 256 12.00 12.45 -14.18
N ASP A 257 11.37 13.46 -13.57
CA ASP A 257 11.78 14.01 -12.26
C ASP A 257 11.46 13.03 -11.11
N VAL A 258 10.45 12.17 -11.31
CA VAL A 258 10.08 11.10 -10.38
C VAL A 258 9.95 9.79 -11.13
N ALA A 259 10.33 8.70 -10.48
CA ALA A 259 10.30 7.36 -11.06
C ALA A 259 8.94 6.67 -10.93
N VAL A 260 8.11 7.08 -9.96
CA VAL A 260 6.78 6.49 -9.68
C VAL A 260 5.83 7.56 -9.16
N VAL A 261 4.55 7.46 -9.52
CA VAL A 261 3.44 8.23 -8.93
C VAL A 261 2.49 7.28 -8.21
N LEU A 262 2.22 7.55 -6.93
CA LEU A 262 1.34 6.74 -6.08
C LEU A 262 0.17 7.57 -5.53
N GLY A 263 -0.90 6.90 -5.11
CA GLY A 263 -2.05 7.52 -4.45
C GLY A 263 -3.07 8.17 -5.39
N GLY A 264 -3.00 7.86 -6.69
CA GLY A 264 -4.01 8.27 -7.66
C GLY A 264 -5.36 7.64 -7.36
N ARG A 265 -6.44 8.40 -7.56
CA ARG A 265 -7.82 7.95 -7.42
C ARG A 265 -8.50 7.87 -8.77
N PHE A 266 -9.71 7.33 -8.78
CA PHE A 266 -10.56 7.35 -9.96
C PHE A 266 -10.69 8.75 -10.60
N ALA A 267 -10.78 9.81 -9.79
CA ALA A 267 -10.86 11.20 -10.27
C ALA A 267 -9.58 11.69 -10.99
N ASP A 268 -8.44 11.06 -10.72
CA ASP A 268 -7.13 11.42 -11.29
C ASP A 268 -6.83 10.63 -12.58
N LEU A 269 -7.62 9.58 -12.88
CA LEU A 269 -7.44 8.72 -14.03
C LEU A 269 -7.36 9.49 -15.37
N PRO A 270 -8.20 10.50 -15.64
CA PRO A 270 -8.10 11.27 -16.89
C PRO A 270 -6.77 12.00 -17.04
N LEU A 271 -6.12 12.40 -15.95
CA LEU A 271 -4.81 13.06 -16.00
C LEU A 271 -3.72 12.08 -16.45
N GLY A 272 -3.73 10.85 -15.93
CA GLY A 272 -2.82 9.80 -16.35
C GLY A 272 -3.05 9.36 -17.80
N GLN A 273 -4.32 9.29 -18.24
CA GLN A 273 -4.67 8.94 -19.62
C GLN A 273 -4.33 10.04 -20.64
N ALA A 274 -4.46 11.31 -20.25
CA ALA A 274 -4.18 12.45 -21.12
C ALA A 274 -2.69 12.86 -21.14
N ALA A 275 -1.87 12.33 -20.24
CA ALA A 275 -0.46 12.66 -20.17
C ALA A 275 0.30 12.19 -21.42
N ALA A 276 0.78 13.15 -22.19
CA ALA A 276 1.51 12.91 -23.43
C ALA A 276 2.76 12.06 -23.16
N GLY A 277 2.97 11.01 -23.95
CA GLY A 277 4.15 10.14 -23.85
C GLY A 277 4.02 8.97 -22.88
N LEU A 278 2.93 8.87 -22.11
CA LEU A 278 2.68 7.68 -21.29
C LEU A 278 2.17 6.53 -22.15
N SER A 279 2.93 5.44 -22.16
CA SER A 279 2.41 4.18 -22.70
C SER A 279 1.25 3.70 -21.82
N ARG A 280 0.25 3.03 -22.41
CA ARG A 280 -0.83 2.37 -21.63
C ARG A 280 -0.31 1.37 -20.59
N ARG A 281 0.94 0.92 -20.70
CA ARG A 281 1.60 0.03 -19.73
C ARG A 281 2.20 0.76 -18.52
N ALA A 282 2.44 2.07 -18.63
CA ALA A 282 2.93 2.87 -17.51
C ALA A 282 1.83 3.18 -16.49
N LEU A 283 0.57 3.12 -16.91
CA LEU A 283 -0.59 3.25 -16.03
C LEU A 283 -0.93 1.87 -15.44
N GLN A 284 -0.57 1.67 -14.18
CA GLN A 284 -1.01 0.52 -13.40
C GLN A 284 -2.26 0.87 -12.60
N ILE A 285 -3.24 -0.03 -12.62
CA ILE A 285 -4.46 0.10 -11.84
C ILE A 285 -4.53 -1.10 -10.93
N ASP A 286 -4.46 -0.85 -9.64
CA ASP A 286 -4.58 -1.90 -8.65
C ASP A 286 -6.08 -2.19 -8.43
N PRO A 287 -6.52 -3.44 -8.55
CA PRO A 287 -7.92 -3.79 -8.35
C PRO A 287 -8.28 -3.54 -6.88
N ALA A 288 -9.22 -2.63 -6.63
CA ALA A 288 -9.79 -2.46 -5.31
C ALA A 288 -10.93 -3.47 -5.13
N ALA A 289 -10.85 -4.31 -4.09
CA ALA A 289 -11.98 -5.09 -3.64
C ALA A 289 -13.03 -4.13 -3.06
N GLY A 290 -14.09 -3.87 -3.81
CA GLY A 290 -15.12 -2.92 -3.40
C GLY A 290 -16.21 -2.75 -4.43
N LEU A 291 -17.22 -1.98 -4.07
CA LEU A 291 -18.29 -1.57 -4.98
C LEU A 291 -18.07 -0.12 -5.39
N PHE A 292 -18.28 0.14 -6.67
CA PHE A 292 -18.50 1.47 -7.18
C PHE A 292 -19.97 1.61 -7.56
N GLY A 293 -20.65 2.63 -7.04
CA GLY A 293 -22.07 2.82 -7.28
C GLY A 293 -22.65 4.04 -6.56
N LEU A 294 -23.97 4.13 -6.59
CA LEU A 294 -24.73 5.19 -5.94
C LEU A 294 -25.20 4.71 -4.57
N ALA A 295 -25.03 5.56 -3.55
CA ALA A 295 -25.55 5.33 -2.21
C ALA A 295 -26.74 6.27 -1.94
N VAL A 296 -27.80 5.74 -1.32
CA VAL A 296 -28.93 6.55 -0.88
C VAL A 296 -28.58 7.17 0.46
N VAL A 297 -28.48 8.50 0.50
CA VAL A 297 -28.02 9.26 1.67
C VAL A 297 -29.14 9.95 2.45
N SER A 298 -30.39 9.85 1.96
CA SER A 298 -31.57 10.40 2.63
C SER A 298 -32.75 9.46 2.48
N ASP A 299 -33.55 9.37 3.53
CA ASP A 299 -34.82 8.67 3.63
C ASP A 299 -36.03 9.58 3.33
N THR A 300 -35.77 10.77 2.75
CA THR A 300 -36.81 11.73 2.37
C THR A 300 -36.93 11.85 0.85
N GLY A 301 -38.13 12.20 0.38
CA GLY A 301 -38.43 12.37 -1.05
C GLY A 301 -38.57 11.04 -1.82
N PRO A 302 -38.44 11.05 -3.16
CA PRO A 302 -38.71 9.87 -4.00
C PRO A 302 -37.84 8.65 -3.64
N LEU A 303 -36.60 8.88 -3.21
CA LEU A 303 -35.68 7.80 -2.83
C LEU A 303 -36.09 7.08 -1.54
N ALA A 304 -37.07 7.60 -0.78
CA ALA A 304 -37.65 6.93 0.38
C ALA A 304 -38.44 5.68 -0.04
N ALA A 305 -39.12 5.74 -1.20
CA ALA A 305 -39.91 4.63 -1.73
C ALA A 305 -38.99 3.53 -2.29
N PRO A 306 -39.10 2.27 -1.83
CA PRO A 306 -38.31 1.16 -2.37
C PRO A 306 -38.54 0.94 -3.86
N GLU A 307 -39.76 1.14 -4.34
CA GLU A 307 -40.14 0.97 -5.75
C GLU A 307 -39.39 1.97 -6.62
N PHE A 308 -39.25 3.22 -6.17
CA PHE A 308 -38.50 4.24 -6.90
C PHE A 308 -37.00 3.94 -6.94
N ARG A 309 -36.43 3.41 -5.84
CA ARG A 309 -35.03 2.96 -5.82
C ARG A 309 -34.81 1.78 -6.77
N GLU A 310 -35.76 0.87 -6.86
CA GLU A 310 -35.71 -0.25 -7.80
C GLU A 310 -35.81 0.21 -9.25
N ALA A 311 -36.77 1.07 -9.58
CA ALA A 311 -36.90 1.70 -10.90
C ALA A 311 -35.61 2.41 -11.33
N LEU A 312 -35.01 3.21 -10.43
CA LEU A 312 -33.73 3.86 -10.69
C LEU A 312 -32.60 2.84 -10.93
N SER A 313 -32.54 1.78 -10.13
CA SER A 313 -31.55 0.70 -10.30
C SER A 313 -31.71 -0.05 -11.63
N MET A 314 -32.95 -0.26 -12.08
CA MET A 314 -33.29 -0.88 -13.37
C MET A 314 -32.85 -0.03 -14.56
N ALA A 315 -33.02 1.30 -14.46
CA ALA A 315 -32.71 2.25 -15.53
C ALA A 315 -31.21 2.44 -15.82
N ILE A 316 -30.33 2.09 -14.86
CA ILE A 316 -28.88 2.23 -14.97
C ILE A 316 -28.28 1.13 -15.88
N ASP A 317 -27.68 1.57 -16.98
CA ASP A 317 -26.84 0.74 -17.84
C ASP A 317 -25.43 0.61 -17.25
N ARG A 318 -25.21 -0.46 -16.49
CA ARG A 318 -23.95 -0.71 -15.78
C ARG A 318 -22.83 -1.10 -16.74
N ASP A 319 -23.13 -1.81 -17.82
CA ASP A 319 -22.14 -2.26 -18.79
C ASP A 319 -21.67 -1.08 -19.65
N ALA A 320 -22.57 -0.19 -20.06
CA ALA A 320 -22.19 1.05 -20.73
C ALA A 320 -21.37 1.96 -19.81
N LEU A 321 -21.71 2.06 -18.52
CA LEU A 321 -20.94 2.84 -17.54
C LEU A 321 -19.51 2.28 -17.38
N ALA A 322 -19.37 0.96 -17.20
CA ALA A 322 -18.07 0.32 -17.10
C ALA A 322 -17.26 0.49 -18.40
N GLY A 323 -17.91 0.35 -19.56
CA GLY A 323 -17.30 0.55 -20.87
C GLY A 323 -16.82 1.98 -21.12
N ALA A 324 -17.60 2.99 -20.71
CA ALA A 324 -17.23 4.40 -20.85
C ALA A 324 -16.01 4.80 -20.01
N ILE A 325 -15.84 4.15 -18.85
CA ILE A 325 -14.69 4.32 -17.96
C ILE A 325 -13.43 3.67 -18.55
N GLY A 326 -13.58 2.61 -19.34
CA GLY A 326 -12.49 1.99 -20.09
C GLY A 326 -11.48 1.24 -19.21
N LEU A 327 -11.88 0.82 -18.01
CA LEU A 327 -11.04 0.06 -17.09
C LEU A 327 -11.30 -1.45 -17.22
N ALA A 328 -10.23 -2.22 -17.40
CA ALA A 328 -10.31 -3.67 -17.44
C ALA A 328 -10.62 -4.24 -16.04
N GLY A 329 -11.43 -5.29 -15.98
CA GLY A 329 -11.73 -6.03 -14.74
C GLY A 329 -12.95 -5.54 -13.96
N TRP A 330 -13.61 -4.46 -14.37
CA TRP A 330 -14.88 -4.04 -13.78
C TRP A 330 -16.00 -4.99 -14.19
N THR A 331 -16.77 -5.44 -13.21
CA THR A 331 -17.92 -6.33 -13.43
C THR A 331 -19.17 -5.65 -12.91
N ALA A 332 -20.24 -5.67 -13.71
CA ALA A 332 -21.51 -5.12 -13.30
C ALA A 332 -22.08 -5.92 -12.12
N ALA A 333 -22.41 -5.21 -11.03
CA ALA A 333 -23.05 -5.78 -9.85
C ALA A 333 -24.43 -5.15 -9.64
N ALA A 334 -25.43 -6.01 -9.42
CA ALA A 334 -26.78 -5.62 -9.00
C ALA A 334 -27.03 -5.88 -7.50
N ARG A 335 -25.97 -6.16 -6.75
CA ARG A 335 -26.00 -6.50 -5.32
C ARG A 335 -24.82 -5.91 -4.59
N ILE A 336 -25.00 -5.69 -3.30
CA ILE A 336 -23.97 -5.14 -2.42
C ILE A 336 -22.88 -6.19 -2.12
N VAL A 337 -23.25 -7.45 -1.87
CA VAL A 337 -22.28 -8.52 -1.63
C VAL A 337 -21.96 -9.19 -2.97
N PRO A 338 -20.71 -9.13 -3.49
CA PRO A 338 -20.34 -9.80 -4.73
C PRO A 338 -20.54 -11.33 -4.66
N ALA A 339 -20.62 -11.99 -5.82
CA ALA A 339 -20.70 -13.46 -5.87
C ALA A 339 -19.46 -14.08 -5.24
N PRO A 340 -19.55 -15.25 -4.58
CA PRO A 340 -18.37 -15.96 -4.08
C PRO A 340 -17.32 -16.24 -5.16
N ALA A 341 -17.67 -16.39 -6.44
CA ALA A 341 -16.66 -16.53 -7.51
C ALA A 341 -15.77 -15.27 -7.69
N ALA A 342 -16.25 -14.08 -7.35
CA ALA A 342 -15.45 -12.84 -7.34
C ALA A 342 -14.62 -12.73 -6.05
N THR A 343 -15.09 -13.30 -4.94
CA THR A 343 -14.42 -13.28 -3.63
C THR A 343 -13.37 -14.39 -3.48
N VAL A 344 -13.62 -15.56 -4.07
CA VAL A 344 -12.76 -16.75 -3.97
C VAL A 344 -11.49 -16.59 -4.81
N GLY A 345 -11.50 -15.82 -5.90
CA GLY A 345 -10.25 -15.46 -6.59
C GLY A 345 -9.29 -14.62 -5.71
N ALA A 346 -9.85 -13.83 -4.78
CA ALA A 346 -9.10 -13.00 -3.84
C ALA A 346 -8.79 -13.72 -2.51
N LEU A 347 -9.46 -14.83 -2.20
CA LEU A 347 -9.29 -15.58 -0.93
C LEU A 347 -8.72 -17.00 -1.10
N ALA A 348 -8.73 -17.58 -2.30
CA ALA A 348 -8.24 -18.95 -2.57
C ALA A 348 -6.72 -19.08 -2.55
N GLY A 349 -5.97 -17.99 -2.39
CA GLY A 349 -4.54 -18.00 -2.11
C GLY A 349 -4.20 -18.39 -0.67
N ALA A 350 -5.19 -18.42 0.24
CA ALA A 350 -5.02 -18.86 1.61
C ALA A 350 -4.74 -20.38 1.66
N ALA A 351 -3.47 -20.71 1.82
CA ALA A 351 -2.95 -22.06 1.96
C ALA A 351 -3.71 -22.89 3.01
N GLY A 352 -4.06 -24.13 2.65
CA GLY A 352 -3.90 -25.31 3.50
C GLY A 352 -4.58 -25.34 4.88
N ALA A 353 -5.64 -24.56 5.12
CA ALA A 353 -6.50 -24.74 6.28
C ALA A 353 -7.73 -25.56 5.85
N ALA A 354 -7.94 -26.69 6.52
CA ALA A 354 -9.07 -27.57 6.30
C ALA A 354 -10.37 -26.76 6.27
N SER A 355 -11.11 -26.86 5.16
CA SER A 355 -12.43 -26.29 5.02
C SER A 355 -13.36 -26.92 6.07
N THR A 356 -13.63 -26.22 7.16
CA THR A 356 -14.79 -26.52 7.99
C THR A 356 -16.03 -26.24 7.14
N GLY A 357 -16.80 -27.30 6.87
CA GLY A 357 -17.95 -27.32 5.95
C GLY A 357 -19.16 -26.55 6.46
N GLY A 358 -19.03 -25.25 6.67
CA GLY A 358 -20.16 -24.34 6.81
C GLY A 358 -20.61 -23.87 5.42
N ALA A 359 -21.88 -24.10 5.08
CA ALA A 359 -22.46 -23.50 3.88
C ALA A 359 -22.29 -21.97 3.95
N PRO A 360 -21.84 -21.30 2.87
CA PRO A 360 -21.80 -19.84 2.85
C PRO A 360 -23.19 -19.30 3.20
N PRO A 361 -23.29 -18.19 3.95
CA PRO A 361 -24.59 -17.61 4.28
C PRO A 361 -25.41 -17.41 3.00
N PRO A 362 -26.75 -17.60 3.04
CA PRO A 362 -27.58 -17.45 1.87
C PRO A 362 -27.40 -16.04 1.32
N THR A 363 -26.75 -15.94 0.17
CA THR A 363 -26.66 -14.66 -0.55
C THR A 363 -28.04 -14.39 -1.12
N ALA A 364 -28.58 -13.19 -0.87
CA ALA A 364 -29.85 -12.78 -1.45
C ALA A 364 -29.81 -13.01 -2.97
N ALA A 365 -30.84 -13.66 -3.50
CA ALA A 365 -30.98 -13.89 -4.93
C ALA A 365 -30.92 -12.53 -5.66
N PRO A 366 -30.24 -12.44 -6.82
CA PRO A 366 -30.26 -11.21 -7.59
C PRO A 366 -31.72 -10.87 -7.96
N PRO A 367 -32.07 -9.58 -8.08
CA PRO A 367 -33.40 -9.18 -8.53
C PRO A 367 -33.77 -9.82 -9.87
N VAL A 368 -35.04 -10.16 -10.08
CA VAL A 368 -35.51 -10.89 -11.26
C VAL A 368 -35.21 -10.14 -12.57
N TRP A 369 -35.28 -8.82 -12.54
CA TRP A 369 -35.00 -7.95 -13.70
C TRP A 369 -33.53 -7.94 -14.14
N THR A 370 -32.61 -8.52 -13.36
CA THR A 370 -31.18 -8.53 -13.72
C THR A 370 -30.89 -9.27 -15.03
N GLY A 371 -31.74 -10.22 -15.43
CA GLY A 371 -31.65 -10.92 -16.71
C GLY A 371 -32.35 -10.21 -17.89
N TRP A 372 -33.04 -9.09 -17.64
CA TRP A 372 -33.84 -8.43 -18.67
C TRP A 372 -32.99 -7.48 -19.54
N PRO A 373 -33.34 -7.31 -20.83
CA PRO A 373 -32.79 -6.24 -21.66
C PRO A 373 -33.04 -4.86 -21.03
N LEU A 374 -32.14 -3.90 -21.28
CA LEU A 374 -32.24 -2.56 -20.70
C LEU A 374 -33.54 -1.83 -21.07
N GLU A 375 -34.02 -2.01 -22.31
CA GLU A 375 -35.28 -1.41 -22.76
C GLU A 375 -36.48 -1.94 -21.99
N ALA A 376 -36.53 -3.26 -21.73
CA ALA A 376 -37.58 -3.88 -20.92
C ALA A 376 -37.54 -3.38 -19.47
N ARG A 377 -36.33 -3.24 -18.90
CA ARG A 377 -36.14 -2.64 -17.56
C ARG A 377 -36.63 -1.20 -17.47
N ARG A 378 -36.40 -0.39 -18.51
CA ARG A 378 -36.85 1.01 -18.58
C ARG A 378 -38.33 1.17 -18.84
N ALA A 379 -38.98 0.18 -19.45
CA ALA A 379 -40.42 0.18 -19.66
C ALA A 379 -41.20 -0.20 -18.38
N GLU A 380 -40.60 -1.04 -17.53
CA GLU A 380 -41.15 -1.43 -16.23
C GLU A 380 -40.89 -0.39 -15.13
N ALA A 381 -39.73 0.29 -15.19
CA ALA A 381 -39.32 1.36 -14.28
C ALA A 381 -40.18 2.62 -14.45
#